data_AF-A0A1M5LUR7-F1
#
_entry.id   AF-A0A1M5LUR7-F1
#
_cell.length_a   1.000
_cell.length_b   1.000
_cell.length_c   1.000
_cell.angle_alpha   90.00
_cell.angle_beta   90.00
_cell.angle_gamma   90.00
#
_symmetry.space_group_name_H-M   'P 1'
#
loop_
_entity.id
_entity.type
_entity.pdbx_description
1 polymer ?
#
loop_
_entity_poly.entity_id
_entity_poly.type
_entity_poly.pdbx_seq_one_letter_code
_entity_poly.pdbx_strand_id
1 'polypeptide(L)'
;MNPPATECYRFSVNGRVQGVYFRQSTCDQARRLGLQGWVRNLADGRVEGLALGAPAALDQLRQWLLQGPPAARVDALDWQAAEPSPGLQGFELRRD
;
A
#
# COMPACT_ATOMS: atom_id res chain seq x y z
N MET A 1 -28.00 1.87 7.69
CA MET A 1 -26.81 2.55 7.12
C MET A 1 -26.14 1.56 6.20
N ASN A 2 -26.00 1.87 4.90
CA ASN A 2 -25.14 1.05 4.04
C ASN A 2 -23.71 1.20 4.56
N PRO A 3 -22.92 0.12 4.66
CA PRO A 3 -21.49 0.27 4.87
C PRO A 3 -20.95 1.17 3.75
N PRO A 4 -20.00 2.08 4.05
CA PRO A 4 -19.36 2.85 2.99
C PRO A 4 -18.78 1.88 1.95
N ALA A 5 -18.94 2.20 0.67
CA ALA A 5 -18.37 1.39 -0.39
C ALA A 5 -16.86 1.25 -0.15
N THR A 6 -16.37 0.01 -0.12
CA THR A 6 -14.96 -0.29 -0.02
C THR A 6 -14.44 -0.75 -1.36
N GLU A 7 -13.30 -0.21 -1.77
CA GLU A 7 -12.58 -0.63 -2.97
C GLU A 7 -11.30 -1.35 -2.56
N CYS A 8 -10.78 -2.19 -3.46
CA CYS A 8 -9.55 -2.93 -3.25
C CYS A 8 -8.62 -2.69 -4.43
N TYR A 9 -7.35 -2.40 -4.12
CA TYR A 9 -6.32 -2.16 -5.11
C TYR A 9 -5.06 -2.94 -4.77
N ARG A 10 -4.46 -3.54 -5.80
CA ARG A 10 -3.09 -4.02 -5.77
C ARG A 10 -2.17 -2.91 -6.26
N PHE A 11 -1.02 -2.79 -5.62
CA PHE A 11 -0.01 -1.82 -6.03
C PHE A 11 1.39 -2.42 -6.10
N SER A 12 2.21 -1.88 -7.00
CA SER A 12 3.63 -2.17 -7.11
C SER A 12 4.40 -0.88 -7.30
N VAL A 13 5.44 -0.67 -6.49
CA VAL A 13 6.29 0.52 -6.51
C VAL A 13 7.69 0.10 -6.89
N ASN A 14 8.28 0.82 -7.85
CA ASN A 14 9.68 0.64 -8.25
C ASN A 14 10.49 1.94 -8.02
N GLY A 15 11.82 1.78 -8.01
CA GLY A 15 12.78 2.85 -7.75
C GLY A 15 13.66 2.54 -6.53
N ARG A 16 14.13 3.59 -5.84
CA ARG A 16 14.88 3.45 -4.58
C ARG A 16 13.90 3.26 -3.42
N VAL A 17 13.39 2.05 -3.27
CA VAL A 17 12.31 1.72 -2.30
C VAL A 17 12.70 0.65 -1.26
N GLN A 18 13.85 -0.01 -1.40
CA GLN A 18 14.39 -0.92 -0.38
C GLN A 18 15.53 -0.26 0.41
N GLY A 19 15.71 -0.67 1.68
CA GLY A 19 16.68 -0.07 2.60
C GLY A 19 16.32 1.34 3.09
N VAL A 20 15.13 1.85 2.75
CA VAL A 20 14.68 3.22 3.03
C VAL A 20 13.41 3.27 3.89
N TYR A 21 13.08 2.19 4.60
CA TYR A 21 11.87 2.07 5.43
C TYR A 21 10.54 2.24 4.66
N PHE A 22 10.53 2.00 3.35
CA PHE A 22 9.33 2.18 2.52
C PHE A 22 8.16 1.34 3.02
N ARG A 23 8.31 0.00 3.09
CA ARG A 23 7.24 -0.90 3.56
C ARG A 23 6.71 -0.55 4.95
N GLN A 24 7.60 -0.18 5.87
CA GLN A 24 7.22 0.20 7.24
C GLN A 24 6.37 1.48 7.22
N SER A 25 6.83 2.50 6.51
CA SER A 25 6.13 3.78 6.40
C SER A 25 4.80 3.65 5.65
N THR A 26 4.74 2.78 4.62
CA THR A 26 3.49 2.43 3.94
C THR A 26 2.49 1.81 4.90
N CYS A 27 2.93 0.86 5.71
CA CYS A 27 2.07 0.20 6.70
C CYS A 27 1.54 1.19 7.74
N ASP A 28 2.40 2.06 8.26
CA ASP A 28 2.00 3.09 9.23
C ASP A 28 1.02 4.10 8.63
N GLN A 29 1.26 4.54 7.39
CA GLN A 29 0.36 5.44 6.67
C GLN A 29 -1.00 4.78 6.41
N ALA A 30 -1.00 3.54 5.90
CA ALA A 30 -2.24 2.82 5.63
C ALA A 30 -3.07 2.58 6.90
N ARG A 31 -2.43 2.26 8.02
CA ARG A 31 -3.09 2.16 9.34
C ARG A 31 -3.72 3.47 9.78
N ARG A 32 -3.01 4.60 9.63
CA ARG A 32 -3.55 5.94 9.96
C ARG A 32 -4.79 6.29 9.13
N LEU A 33 -4.81 5.83 7.88
CA LEU A 33 -5.93 6.00 6.95
C LEU A 33 -7.09 5.02 7.18
N GLY A 34 -6.97 4.10 8.14
CA GLY A 34 -7.99 3.08 8.40
C GLY A 34 -8.10 2.03 7.30
N LEU A 35 -7.05 1.85 6.48
CA LEU A 35 -7.01 0.87 5.41
C LEU A 35 -6.66 -0.52 5.94
N GLN A 36 -7.16 -1.53 5.24
CA GLN A 36 -6.82 -2.92 5.46
C GLN A 36 -5.97 -3.43 4.31
N GLY A 37 -5.09 -4.41 4.55
CA GLY A 37 -4.20 -4.84 3.49
C GLY A 37 -2.85 -5.34 3.97
N TRP A 38 -1.89 -5.32 3.05
CA TRP A 38 -0.54 -5.73 3.36
C TRP A 38 0.46 -5.08 2.40
N VAL A 39 1.72 -5.08 2.81
CA VAL A 39 2.85 -4.64 1.97
C VAL A 39 4.06 -5.55 2.20
N ARG A 40 4.81 -5.86 1.15
CA ARG A 40 6.06 -6.65 1.20
C ARG A 40 7.09 -6.16 0.20
N ASN A 41 8.33 -6.57 0.41
CA ASN A 41 9.39 -6.41 -0.57
C ASN A 41 9.35 -7.59 -1.55
N LEU A 42 9.69 -7.33 -2.81
CA LEU A 42 9.94 -8.34 -3.82
C LEU A 42 11.45 -8.57 -3.99
N ALA A 43 11.82 -9.78 -4.39
CA ALA A 43 13.21 -10.16 -4.64
C ALA A 43 13.88 -9.35 -5.77
N ASP A 44 13.07 -8.77 -6.67
CA ASP A 44 13.53 -7.94 -7.79
C ASP A 44 13.76 -6.46 -7.41
N GLY A 45 13.66 -6.12 -6.12
CA GLY A 45 13.89 -4.76 -5.63
C GLY A 45 12.63 -3.91 -5.48
N ARG A 46 11.46 -4.37 -5.93
CA ARG A 46 10.19 -3.63 -5.80
C ARG A 46 9.56 -3.77 -4.42
N VAL A 47 8.57 -2.93 -4.16
CA VAL A 47 7.61 -3.08 -3.06
C VAL A 47 6.25 -3.34 -3.66
N GLU A 48 5.52 -4.34 -3.17
CA GLU A 48 4.13 -4.58 -3.58
C GLU A 48 3.19 -4.68 -2.38
N GLY A 49 1.91 -4.46 -2.64
CA GLY A 49 0.90 -4.59 -1.61
C GLY A 49 -0.52 -4.66 -2.13
N LEU A 50 -1.43 -4.80 -1.20
CA LEU A 50 -2.87 -4.74 -1.40
C LEU A 50 -3.45 -3.77 -0.39
N ALA A 51 -4.37 -2.91 -0.81
CA ALA A 51 -5.07 -1.96 0.05
C ALA A 51 -6.57 -2.03 -0.20
N LEU A 52 -7.34 -2.14 0.88
CA LEU A 52 -8.79 -2.21 0.92
C LEU A 52 -9.30 -1.11 1.85
N GLY A 53 -10.28 -0.33 1.40
CA GLY A 53 -10.94 0.66 2.26
C GLY A 53 -11.75 1.67 1.49
N ALA A 54 -12.05 2.80 2.13
CA ALA A 54 -12.81 3.88 1.51
C ALA A 54 -12.02 4.52 0.35
N PRO A 55 -12.69 4.90 -0.76
CA PRO A 55 -12.02 5.49 -1.94
C PRO A 55 -11.13 6.69 -1.59
N ALA A 56 -11.58 7.57 -0.68
CA ALA A 56 -10.81 8.72 -0.25
C ALA A 56 -9.51 8.34 0.50
N ALA A 57 -9.56 7.30 1.33
CA ALA A 57 -8.38 6.79 2.04
C ALA A 57 -7.40 6.11 1.06
N LEU A 58 -7.92 5.40 0.07
CA LEU A 58 -7.12 4.78 -0.98
C LEU A 58 -6.41 5.81 -1.86
N ASP A 59 -7.08 6.90 -2.22
CA ASP A 59 -6.46 7.99 -2.97
C ASP A 59 -5.33 8.66 -2.17
N GLN A 60 -5.54 8.91 -0.87
CA GLN A 60 -4.49 9.42 0.01
C GLN A 60 -3.30 8.48 0.12
N LEU A 61 -3.53 7.16 0.21
CA LEU A 61 -2.44 6.18 0.19
C LEU A 61 -1.72 6.19 -1.17
N ARG A 62 -2.44 6.24 -2.28
CA ARG A 62 -1.88 6.29 -3.63
C ARG A 62 -0.98 7.50 -3.82
N GLN A 63 -1.43 8.69 -3.39
CA GLN A 63 -0.62 9.91 -3.44
C GLN A 63 0.64 9.79 -2.60
N TRP A 64 0.53 9.20 -1.40
CA TRP A 64 1.70 8.94 -0.55
C TRP A 64 2.68 7.96 -1.21
N LEU A 65 2.19 6.91 -1.87
CA LEU A 65 3.01 5.90 -2.56
C LEU A 65 3.82 6.47 -3.73
N LEU A 66 3.38 7.58 -4.32
CA LEU A 66 4.14 8.31 -5.35
C LEU A 66 5.34 9.07 -4.78
N GLN A 67 5.39 9.31 -3.47
CA GLN A 67 6.47 10.04 -2.80
C GLN A 67 7.32 9.10 -1.94
N GLY A 68 6.67 8.31 -1.08
CA GLY A 68 7.32 7.46 -0.09
C GLY A 68 7.93 8.23 1.09
N PRO A 69 8.73 7.57 1.93
CA PRO A 69 9.48 8.21 3.00
C PRO A 69 10.61 9.11 2.47
N PRO A 70 11.18 10.03 3.27
CA PRO A 70 12.14 11.04 2.79
C PRO A 70 13.39 10.51 2.06
N ALA A 71 13.83 9.29 2.36
CA ALA A 71 15.00 8.66 1.73
C ALA A 71 14.66 7.87 0.45
N ALA A 72 13.37 7.73 0.12
CA ALA A 72 12.92 6.99 -1.05
C ALA A 72 12.96 7.85 -2.31
N ARG A 73 13.06 7.18 -3.46
CA ARG A 73 12.76 7.76 -4.76
C ARG A 73 11.87 6.80 -5.52
N VAL A 74 10.66 7.22 -5.83
CA VAL A 74 9.70 6.42 -6.59
C VAL A 74 9.86 6.78 -8.06
N ASP A 75 10.16 5.78 -8.88
CA ASP A 75 10.32 5.96 -10.31
C ASP A 75 8.99 5.66 -11.05
N ALA A 76 8.20 4.70 -10.55
CA ALA A 76 6.86 4.39 -11.01
C ALA A 76 6.00 3.70 -9.93
N LEU A 77 4.69 3.91 -10.06
CA LEU A 77 3.64 3.25 -9.28
C LEU A 77 2.66 2.58 -10.24
N ASP A 78 2.52 1.26 -10.12
CA ASP A 78 1.41 0.51 -10.68
C ASP A 78 0.30 0.43 -9.63
N TRP A 79 -0.94 0.77 -10.01
CA TRP A 79 -2.11 0.83 -9.14
C TRP A 79 -3.33 0.26 -9.88
N GLN A 80 -3.74 -0.96 -9.54
CA GLN A 80 -4.76 -1.71 -10.26
C GLN A 80 -5.87 -2.16 -9.33
N ALA A 81 -7.13 -2.04 -9.78
CA ALA A 81 -8.26 -2.59 -9.06
C ALA A 81 -8.07 -4.10 -8.89
N ALA A 82 -8.41 -4.60 -7.70
CA ALA A 82 -8.21 -5.99 -7.33
C ALA A 82 -9.40 -6.51 -6.53
N GLU A 83 -9.48 -7.83 -6.36
CA GLU A 83 -10.44 -8.42 -5.44
C GLU A 83 -9.89 -8.39 -4.00
N PRO A 84 -10.76 -8.18 -2.99
CA PRO A 84 -10.36 -8.30 -1.59
C PRO A 84 -9.79 -9.69 -1.30
N SER A 85 -8.70 -9.76 -0.55
CA SER A 85 -8.23 -11.04 -0.01
C SER A 85 -9.06 -11.43 1.21
N PRO A 86 -9.43 -12.70 1.39
CA PRO A 86 -10.07 -13.16 2.61
C PRO A 86 -9.18 -12.92 3.83
N GLY A 87 -9.79 -12.56 4.97
CA GLY A 87 -9.09 -12.47 6.25
C GLY A 87 -8.18 -11.25 6.42
N LEU A 88 -8.28 -10.22 5.58
CA LEU A 88 -7.61 -8.95 5.85
C LEU A 88 -8.16 -8.35 7.15
N GLN A 89 -7.28 -8.13 8.13
CA GLN A 89 -7.59 -7.43 9.37
C GLN A 89 -6.49 -6.41 9.64
N GLY A 90 -6.86 -5.13 9.58
CA GLY A 90 -5.87 -4.06 9.61
C GLY A 90 -4.88 -4.13 8.44
N PHE A 91 -3.74 -3.45 8.59
CA PHE A 91 -2.68 -3.42 7.59
C PHE A 91 -1.40 -4.05 8.13
N GLU A 92 -0.79 -4.96 7.37
CA GLU A 92 0.30 -5.79 7.86
C GLU A 92 1.55 -5.75 6.97
N LEU A 93 2.71 -5.96 7.59
CA LEU A 93 3.94 -6.24 6.86
C LEU A 93 4.01 -7.73 6.57
N ARG A 94 3.97 -8.11 5.29
CA ARG A 94 4.22 -9.49 4.88
C ARG A 94 5.71 -9.72 4.70
N ARG A 95 6.16 -10.92 5.10
CA ARG A 95 7.51 -11.39 4.86
C ARG A 95 7.68 -11.77 3.38
N ASP A 96 8.90 -11.57 2.92
CA ASP A 96 9.45 -11.99 1.63
C ASP A 96 9.35 -13.51 1.43
#